data_AF-A0A4R2N5G2-F1
#
_entry.id   AF-A0A4R2N5G2-F1
#
_cell.length_a   1.000
_cell.length_b   1.000
_cell.length_c   1.000
_cell.angle_alpha   90.00
_cell.angle_beta   90.00
_cell.angle_gamma   90.00
#
_symmetry.space_group_name_H-M   'P 1'
#
loop_
_entity.id
_entity.type
_entity.pdbx_description
1 polymer ?
#
loop_
_entity_poly.entity_id
_entity_poly.type
_entity_poly.pdbx_seq_one_letter_code
_entity_poly.pdbx_strand_id
1 'polypeptide(L)' 'MSELKAMCKSLRLAHMAEIYEDIPFENPRQYLESLLSKELELREAAKVDRLIKKARFLQEKSFSTFQWHDQIHFPPQLDA' A
#
# COMPACT_ATOMS: atom_id res chain seq x y z
N MET A 1 -2.11 10.75 -27.25
CA MET A 1 -1.78 9.78 -26.18
C MET A 1 -0.58 8.98 -26.69
N SER A 2 0.52 8.91 -25.94
CA SER A 2 1.69 8.12 -26.35
C SER A 2 1.33 6.63 -26.46
N GLU A 3 1.84 5.94 -27.48
CA GLU A 3 1.64 4.48 -27.67
C GLU A 3 2.01 3.69 -26.41
N LEU A 4 3.09 4.10 -25.74
CA LEU A 4 3.51 3.54 -24.45
C LEU A 4 2.37 3.56 -23.42
N LYS A 5 1.66 4.68 -23.28
CA LYS A 5 0.53 4.81 -22.34
C LYS A 5 -0.66 3.92 -22.72
N ALA A 6 -0.88 3.70 -24.02
CA ALA A 6 -1.92 2.78 -24.50
C ALA A 6 -1.56 1.32 -24.22
N MET A 7 -0.30 0.92 -24.45
CA MET A 7 0.22 -0.42 -24.12
C MET A 7 0.21 -0.67 -22.61
N CYS A 8 0.68 0.28 -21.81
CA CYS A 8 0.62 0.21 -20.35
C CYS A 8 -0.83 0.06 -19.86
N LYS A 9 -1.78 0.79 -20.46
CA LYS A 9 -3.21 0.65 -20.12
C LYS A 9 -3.78 -0.73 -20.45
N SER A 10 -3.41 -1.34 -21.58
CA SER A 10 -3.89 -2.69 -21.95
C SER A 10 -3.33 -3.77 -21.02
N LEU A 11 -2.07 -3.62 -20.60
CA LEU A 11 -1.40 -4.50 -19.64
C LEU A 11 -1.76 -4.20 -18.17
N ARG A 12 -2.65 -3.22 -17.95
CA ARG A 12 -3.08 -2.70 -16.62
C ARG A 12 -1.95 -2.09 -15.80
N LEU A 13 -0.84 -1.71 -16.43
CA LEU A 13 0.35 -1.12 -15.84
C LEU A 13 0.12 0.39 -15.67
N ALA A 14 -0.77 0.73 -14.74
CA ALA A 14 -1.28 2.10 -14.62
C ALA A 14 -0.19 3.09 -14.19
N HIS A 15 0.80 2.63 -13.40
CA HIS A 15 1.83 3.49 -12.83
C HIS A 15 3.12 3.49 -13.66
N MET A 16 3.41 2.41 -14.40
CA MET A 16 4.59 2.31 -15.29
C MET A 16 4.71 3.45 -16.29
N ALA A 17 3.59 3.97 -16.81
CA ALA A 17 3.60 5.08 -17.77
C ALA A 17 4.01 6.44 -17.16
N GLU A 18 4.13 6.52 -15.83
CA GLU A 18 4.52 7.74 -15.10
C GLU A 18 5.91 7.59 -14.48
N ILE A 19 6.25 6.39 -13.99
CA ILE A 19 7.53 6.11 -13.32
C ILE A 19 8.69 5.73 -14.26
N TYR A 20 8.47 5.59 -15.57
CA TYR A 20 9.54 5.16 -16.48
C TYR A 20 10.67 6.20 -16.61
N GLU A 21 10.39 7.48 -16.38
CA GLU A 21 11.41 8.54 -16.41
C GLU A 21 12.24 8.61 -15.11
N ASP A 22 11.70 8.09 -14.01
CA ASP A 22 12.33 8.16 -12.69
C ASP A 22 13.40 7.08 -12.47
N ILE A 23 13.40 6.02 -13.31
CA ILE A 23 14.31 4.89 -13.15
C ILE A 23 15.55 5.08 -14.02
N PRO A 24 16.76 5.11 -13.45
CA PRO A 24 17.98 5.19 -14.24
C PRO A 24 18.17 3.92 -15.07
N PHE A 25 18.53 4.12 -16.34
CA PHE A 25 18.82 3.04 -17.27
C PHE A 25 20.31 2.68 -17.23
N GLU A 26 20.64 1.53 -16.64
CA GLU A 26 22.01 0.98 -16.65
C GLU A 26 22.12 -0.25 -17.57
N ASN A 27 21.13 -1.14 -17.50
CA ASN A 27 21.06 -2.36 -18.30
C ASN A 27 19.59 -2.69 -18.60
N PRO A 28 19.25 -3.20 -19.80
CA PRO A 28 17.91 -3.66 -20.13
C PRO A 28 17.24 -4.54 -19.07
N ARG A 29 17.98 -5.50 -18.47
CA ARG A 29 17.45 -6.36 -17.40
C ARG A 29 17.16 -5.58 -16.13
N GLN A 30 18.14 -4.81 -15.65
CA GLN A 30 18.00 -4.01 -14.41
C GLN A 30 16.84 -3.03 -14.54
N TYR A 31 16.73 -2.38 -15.69
CA TYR A 31 15.67 -1.41 -15.95
C TYR A 31 14.29 -2.07 -15.93
N LEU A 32 14.11 -3.20 -16.64
CA LEU A 32 12.84 -3.95 -16.64
C LEU A 32 12.48 -4.47 -15.24
N GLU A 33 13.44 -5.07 -14.52
CA GLU A 33 13.21 -5.57 -13.16
C GLU A 33 12.83 -4.44 -12.19
N SER A 34 13.49 -3.28 -12.31
CA SER A 34 13.20 -2.11 -11.47
C SER A 34 11.81 -1.54 -11.76
N LEU A 35 11.44 -1.42 -13.05
CA LEU A 35 10.13 -0.91 -13.46
C LEU A 35 8.98 -1.82 -12.99
N LEU A 36 9.15 -3.13 -13.16
CA LEU A 36 8.14 -4.11 -12.73
C LEU A 36 8.02 -4.20 -11.21
N SER A 37 9.15 -4.16 -10.49
CA SER A 37 9.15 -4.11 -9.02
C SER A 37 8.42 -2.88 -8.51
N LYS A 38 8.68 -1.70 -9.10
CA LYS A 38 8.05 -0.45 -8.69
C LYS A 38 6.54 -0.43 -8.97
N GLU A 39 6.10 -0.98 -10.11
CA GLU A 39 4.67 -1.13 -10.41
C GLU A 39 3.96 -2.04 -9.39
N LEU A 40 4.60 -3.13 -8.98
CA LEU A 40 4.04 -4.03 -7.95
C LEU A 40 3.85 -3.31 -6.62
N GLU A 41 4.86 -2.56 -6.15
CA GLU A 41 4.77 -1.76 -4.93
C GLU A 41 3.61 -0.76 -4.98
N LEU A 42 3.46 -0.04 -6.10
CA LEU A 42 2.41 0.97 -6.26
C LEU A 42 1.01 0.35 -6.29
N ARG A 43 0.87 -0.83 -6.92
CA ARG A 43 -0.38 -1.60 -6.88
C ARG A 43 -0.73 -2.06 -5.48
N GLU A 44 0.26 -2.49 -4.70
CA GLU A 44 0.05 -2.92 -3.33
C GLU A 44 -0.37 -1.74 -2.46
N ALA A 45 0.31 -0.59 -2.57
CA ALA A 45 -0.07 0.64 -1.88
C ALA A 45 -1.50 1.07 -2.23
N ALA A 46 -1.87 1.09 -3.52
CA ALA A 46 -3.22 1.42 -3.96
C ALA A 46 -4.28 0.44 -3.44
N LYS A 47 -3.93 -0.85 -3.33
CA LYS A 47 -4.80 -1.88 -2.73
C LYS A 47 -4.98 -1.63 -1.23
N VAL A 48 -3.90 -1.33 -0.51
CA VAL A 48 -3.94 -1.00 0.93
C VAL A 48 -4.84 0.22 1.15
N ASP A 49 -4.64 1.30 0.41
CA ASP A 49 -5.46 2.51 0.50
C ASP A 49 -6.95 2.23 0.25
N ARG A 50 -7.24 1.39 -0.75
CA ARG A 50 -8.61 1.00 -1.06
C ARG A 50 -9.22 0.18 0.07
N LEU A 51 -8.46 -0.73 0.68
CA LEU A 51 -8.92 -1.54 1.82
C LEU A 51 -9.15 -0.67 3.05
N ILE A 52 -8.25 0.26 3.37
CA ILE A 52 -8.39 1.20 4.48
C ILE A 52 -9.66 2.05 4.28
N LYS A 53 -9.85 2.64 3.09
CA LYS A 53 -11.07 3.40 2.75
C LYS A 53 -12.33 2.55 2.85
N LYS A 54 -12.27 1.29 2.42
CA LYS A 54 -13.41 0.36 2.50
C LYS A 54 -13.74 -0.07 3.92
N ALA A 55 -12.73 -0.17 4.79
CA ALA A 55 -12.92 -0.57 6.18
C ALA A 55 -13.78 0.42 6.99
N ARG A 56 -13.93 1.67 6.52
CA ARG A 56 -14.78 2.70 7.15
C ARG A 56 -14.54 2.80 8.65
N PHE A 57 -13.27 2.77 9.08
CA PHE A 57 -12.94 2.96 10.47
C PHE A 57 -13.46 4.35 10.89
N LEU A 58 -14.47 4.37 11.76
CA LEU A 58 -15.14 5.59 12.23
C LEU A 58 -14.21 6.44 13.09
N GLN A 59 -13.29 5.80 13.82
CA GLN A 59 -12.23 6.41 14.59
C GLN A 59 -11.02 5.48 14.60
N GLU A 60 -9.84 6.06 14.39
CA GLU A 60 -8.58 5.38 14.67
C GLU A 60 -8.44 5.28 16.19
N LYS A 61 -8.72 4.09 16.74
CA LYS A 61 -8.53 3.82 18.17
C LYS A 61 -7.20 3.10 18.33
N SER A 62 -6.24 3.77 18.94
CA SER A 62 -4.96 3.19 19.33
C SER A 62 -4.96 2.89 20.83
N PHE A 63 -4.25 1.84 21.25
CA PHE A 63 -4.05 1.51 22.66
C PHE A 63 -3.43 2.66 23.47
N SER A 64 -2.69 3.57 22.83
CA SER A 64 -2.14 4.77 23.48
C SER A 64 -3.22 5.74 23.98
N THR A 65 -4.40 5.73 23.37
CA THR A 65 -5.56 6.55 23.80
C THR A 65 -6.50 5.80 24.74
N PHE A 66 -6.18 4.55 25.07
CA PHE A 66 -7.01 3.72 25.92
C PHE A 66 -6.78 4.08 27.38
N GLN A 67 -7.81 4.62 28.03
CA GLN A 67 -7.81 4.80 29.47
C GLN A 67 -8.29 3.51 30.12
N TRP A 68 -7.52 3.00 31.08
CA TRP A 68 -7.94 1.91 31.95
C TRP A 68 -8.93 2.49 32.97
N HIS A 69 -10.09 1.85 33.12
CA HIS A 69 -11.12 2.25 34.07
C HIS A 69 -11.36 1.08 35.03
N ASP A 70 -11.93 1.35 36.21
CA ASP A 70 -12.29 0.35 37.25
C ASP A 70 -13.39 -0.65 36.84
N GLN A 71 -13.74 -0.70 35.55
CA GLN A 71 -14.63 -1.69 34.96
C GLN A 71 -13.89 -2.64 34.02
N ILE A 72 -12.59 -2.40 33.81
CA ILE A 72 -11.73 -3.16 32.90
C ILE A 72 -10.71 -3.88 33.77
N HIS A 73 -11.08 -5.08 34.19
CA HIS A 73 -10.24 -5.97 34.97
C HIS A 73 -9.96 -7.24 34.20
N PHE A 74 -8.81 -7.84 34.47
CA PHE A 74 -8.57 -9.18 33.98
C PHE A 74 -9.47 -10.16 34.75
N PRO A 75 -9.81 -11.31 34.14
CA PRO A 75 -10.44 -12.38 34.88
C PRO A 75 -9.62 -12.69 36.15
N PRO A 76 -10.24 -13.05 37.28
CA PRO A 76 -9.57 -13.24 38.57
C PRO A 76 -8.52 -14.36 38.58
N GLN A 77 -8.39 -15.12 37.49
CA GLN A 77 -7.34 -16.11 37.27
C GLN A 77 -6.03 -15.50 36.76
N LEU A 78 -6.05 -14.24 36.33
CA LEU A 78 -4.96 -13.51 35.68
C LEU A 78 -4.58 -12.21 36.43
N ASP A 79 -5.42 -11.74 37.37
CA ASP A 79 -5.10 -10.67 38.33
C ASP A 79 -4.46 -11.32 39.58
N ALA A 80 -3.13 -11.32 39.66
CA ALA A 80 -2.35 -11.82 40.80
C ALA A 80 -1.93 -10.70 41.75
#